data_AF-K9TCC0-F1
#
_entry.id   AF-K9TCC0-F1
#
_cell.length_a   1.000
_cell.length_b   1.000
_cell.length_c   1.000
_cell.angle_alpha   90.00
_cell.angle_beta   90.00
_cell.angle_gamma   90.00
#
_symmetry.space_group_name_H-M   'P 1'
#
loop_
_entity.id
_entity.type
_entity.pdbx_description
1 polymer ?
#
loop_
_entity_poly.entity_id
_entity_poly.type
_entity_poly.pdbx_seq_one_letter_code
_entity_poly.pdbx_strand_id
1 'polypeptide(L)'
;MENEGTAFYRGGSNFAAKPSEVRIDAETNTVKPTHGISIHKDATIMRRFGGAYKILFLPETLKLVQRGRDRGHYEIVPREVNLLTYEQYQEELNKIKAVLEE
;
A
#
# COMPACT_ATOMS: atom_id res chain seq x y z
N MET A 1 26.20 -4.21 -11.07
CA MET A 1 24.84 -4.62 -11.45
C MET A 1 23.95 -4.07 -10.35
N GLU A 2 23.46 -2.84 -10.55
CA GLU A 2 22.61 -2.19 -9.57
C GLU A 2 21.33 -3.02 -9.45
N ASN A 3 21.06 -3.55 -8.26
CA ASN A 3 19.76 -4.14 -7.97
C ASN A 3 18.77 -2.99 -8.03
N GLU A 4 18.16 -2.76 -9.19
CA GLU A 4 16.94 -1.97 -9.30
C GLU A 4 15.88 -2.68 -8.45
N GLY A 5 15.78 -2.27 -7.18
CA GLY A 5 14.74 -2.73 -6.28
C GLY A 5 13.41 -2.55 -6.98
N THR A 6 12.60 -3.60 -7.00
CA THR A 6 11.31 -3.59 -7.71
C THR A 6 10.49 -2.36 -7.28
N ALA A 7 10.23 -1.47 -8.23
CA ALA A 7 9.45 -0.26 -7.97
C ALA A 7 7.97 -0.60 -7.79
N PHE A 8 7.29 0.19 -6.96
CA PHE A 8 5.85 0.11 -6.76
C PHE A 8 5.23 1.49 -6.85
N TYR A 9 4.02 1.52 -7.40
CA TYR A 9 3.32 2.73 -7.79
C TYR A 9 1.92 2.76 -7.19
N ARG A 10 1.54 3.90 -6.60
CA ARG A 10 0.16 4.22 -6.23
C ARG A 10 -0.48 5.05 -7.34
N GLY A 11 -1.74 4.76 -7.65
CA GLY A 11 -2.57 5.64 -8.45
C GLY A 11 -2.95 6.88 -7.64
N GLY A 12 -2.49 8.06 -8.07
CA GLY A 12 -2.70 9.31 -7.35
C GLY A 12 -1.81 9.47 -6.11
N SER A 13 -1.80 10.67 -5.54
CA SER A 13 -0.97 11.01 -4.37
C SER A 13 -1.56 10.57 -3.03
N ASN A 14 -2.79 10.07 -3.02
CA ASN A 14 -3.53 9.81 -1.78
C ASN A 14 -3.36 8.37 -1.29
N PHE A 15 -2.84 8.23 -0.07
CA PHE A 15 -2.71 6.99 0.69
C PHE A 15 -3.77 6.88 1.80
N ALA A 16 -4.92 7.53 1.65
CA ALA A 16 -6.06 7.32 2.54
C ALA A 16 -6.70 5.95 2.30
N ALA A 17 -6.76 5.14 3.35
CA ALA A 17 -7.50 3.89 3.34
C ALA A 17 -8.99 4.18 3.39
N LYS A 18 -9.78 3.38 2.67
CA LYS A 18 -11.23 3.35 2.85
C LYS A 18 -11.63 2.15 3.70
N PRO A 19 -12.70 2.24 4.51
CA PRO A 19 -13.18 1.11 5.29
C PRO A 19 -13.49 -0.14 4.44
N SER A 20 -13.89 0.05 3.17
CA SER A 20 -14.16 -1.05 2.23
C SER A 20 -12.91 -1.73 1.65
N GLU A 21 -11.72 -1.13 1.81
CA GLU A 21 -10.45 -1.65 1.28
C GLU A 21 -9.70 -2.51 2.31
N VAL A 22 -10.07 -2.42 3.59
CA VAL A 22 -9.42 -3.13 4.69
C VAL A 22 -10.34 -4.16 5.33
N ARG A 23 -9.77 -5.06 6.12
CA ARG A 23 -10.52 -5.98 6.99
C ARG A 23 -10.11 -5.74 8.43
N ILE A 24 -11.09 -5.50 9.29
CA ILE A 24 -10.88 -5.37 10.74
C ILE A 24 -11.06 -6.73 11.40
N ASP A 25 -10.17 -7.05 12.33
CA ASP A 25 -10.36 -8.16 13.24
C ASP A 25 -11.33 -7.77 14.36
N ALA A 26 -12.41 -8.53 14.52
CA ALA A 26 -13.44 -8.21 15.51
C ALA A 26 -12.98 -8.46 16.96
N GLU A 27 -12.00 -9.32 17.18
CA GLU A 27 -11.51 -9.64 18.53
C GLU A 27 -10.53 -8.58 19.02
N THR A 28 -9.67 -8.08 18.12
CA THR A 28 -8.58 -7.17 18.48
C THR A 28 -8.79 -5.73 18.03
N ASN A 29 -9.82 -5.46 17.21
CA ASN A 29 -10.09 -4.16 16.62
C ASN A 29 -8.91 -3.58 15.80
N THR A 30 -8.13 -4.47 15.17
CA THR A 30 -6.97 -4.11 14.34
C THR A 30 -7.18 -4.45 12.87
N VAL A 31 -6.43 -3.78 11.98
CA VAL A 31 -6.44 -4.09 10.55
C VAL A 31 -5.71 -5.41 10.30
N LYS A 32 -6.35 -6.32 9.58
CA LYS A 32 -5.73 -7.60 9.17
C LYS A 32 -4.67 -7.37 8.10
N PRO A 33 -3.53 -8.07 8.14
CA PRO A 33 -2.43 -7.92 7.18
C PRO A 33 -2.71 -8.64 5.85
N THR A 34 -3.93 -8.51 5.32
CA THR A 34 -4.44 -9.27 4.16
C THR A 34 -5.07 -8.41 3.08
N HIS A 35 -5.64 -7.26 3.44
CA HIS A 35 -6.31 -6.34 2.52
C HIS A 35 -5.93 -4.91 2.86
N GLY A 36 -5.67 -4.09 1.85
CA GLY A 36 -5.38 -2.69 2.05
C GLY A 36 -5.22 -1.89 0.76
N ILE A 37 -4.36 -0.89 0.80
CA ILE A 37 -4.25 0.09 -0.29
C ILE A 37 -3.56 -0.52 -1.51
N SER A 38 -4.27 -0.53 -2.64
CA SER A 38 -3.75 -1.05 -3.92
C SER A 38 -2.61 -0.22 -4.50
N ILE A 39 -1.58 -0.94 -4.94
CA ILE A 39 -0.40 -0.45 -5.67
C ILE A 39 -0.08 -1.44 -6.80
N HIS A 40 0.78 -1.02 -7.73
CA HIS A 40 1.17 -1.86 -8.86
C HIS A 40 2.66 -1.73 -9.18
N LYS A 41 3.26 -2.73 -9.82
CA LYS A 41 4.66 -2.69 -10.30
C LYS A 41 4.86 -1.95 -11.62
N ASP A 42 3.76 -1.67 -12.33
CA ASP A 42 3.75 -1.02 -13.64
C ASP A 42 3.14 0.37 -13.51
N ALA A 43 3.97 1.40 -13.72
CA ALA A 43 3.57 2.80 -13.71
C ALA A 43 2.51 3.11 -14.78
N THR A 44 2.57 2.48 -15.95
CA THR A 44 1.64 2.72 -17.07
C THR A 44 0.21 2.39 -16.68
N ILE A 45 0.01 1.30 -15.93
CA ILE A 45 -1.31 0.92 -15.41
C ILE A 45 -1.80 1.93 -14.36
N MET A 46 -0.89 2.53 -13.58
CA MET A 46 -1.23 3.50 -12.53
C MET A 46 -1.50 4.92 -13.05
N ARG A 47 -0.89 5.32 -14.19
CA ARG A 47 -1.07 6.68 -14.76
C ARG A 47 -2.54 7.07 -14.95
N ARG A 48 -3.40 6.13 -15.33
CA ARG A 48 -4.86 6.37 -15.51
C ARG A 48 -5.65 6.61 -14.20
N PHE A 49 -5.02 6.40 -13.03
CA PHE A 49 -5.65 6.58 -11.71
C PHE A 49 -5.17 7.85 -11.02
N GLY A 50 -5.00 8.94 -11.77
CA GLY A 50 -4.53 10.23 -11.24
C GLY A 50 -3.01 10.36 -11.16
N GLY A 51 -2.27 9.63 -12.00
CA GLY A 51 -0.81 9.63 -12.03
C GLY A 51 -0.19 8.42 -11.34
N ALA A 52 1.03 8.06 -11.75
CA ALA A 52 1.80 6.97 -11.15
C ALA A 52 2.76 7.51 -10.11
N TYR A 53 2.43 7.35 -8.82
CA TYR A 53 3.28 7.82 -7.73
C TYR A 53 4.20 6.70 -7.25
N LYS A 54 5.48 6.79 -7.58
CA LYS A 54 6.51 5.85 -7.17
C LYS A 54 6.77 5.97 -5.67
N ILE A 55 6.64 4.86 -4.95
CA ILE A 55 6.92 4.79 -3.51
C ILE A 55 8.43 4.82 -3.28
N LEU A 56 8.89 5.80 -2.51
CA LEU A 56 10.31 5.98 -2.13
C LEU A 56 10.58 5.49 -0.70
N PHE A 57 9.57 5.54 0.16
CA PHE A 57 9.68 5.12 1.55
C PHE A 57 8.37 4.46 2.01
N LEU A 58 8.51 3.29 2.62
CA LEU A 58 7.43 2.55 3.28
C LEU A 58 7.84 2.34 4.76
N PRO A 59 7.01 2.75 5.74
CA PRO A 59 7.25 2.46 7.15
C PRO A 59 7.41 0.96 7.42
N GLU A 60 8.26 0.59 8.38
CA GLU A 60 8.54 -0.81 8.74
C GLU A 60 7.33 -1.56 9.35
N THR A 61 6.38 -0.79 9.88
CA THR A 61 5.07 -1.24 10.39
C THR A 61 4.13 -1.69 9.28
N LEU A 62 4.47 -1.45 8.01
CA LEU A 62 3.71 -1.82 6.83
C LEU A 62 4.50 -2.84 5.98
N LYS A 63 3.77 -3.60 5.15
CA LYS A 63 4.36 -4.49 4.14
C LYS A 63 3.51 -4.50 2.87
N LEU A 64 4.11 -5.04 1.82
CA LEU A 64 3.45 -5.26 0.54
C LEU A 64 3.09 -6.74 0.40
N VAL A 65 1.84 -7.02 0.02
CA VAL A 65 1.38 -8.39 -0.27
C VAL A 65 0.84 -8.47 -1.69
N GLN A 66 1.19 -9.52 -2.42
CA GLN A 66 0.66 -9.73 -3.78
C GLN A 66 -0.82 -10.11 -3.67
N ARG A 67 -1.64 -9.54 -4.57
CA ARG A 67 -3.09 -9.75 -4.57
C ARG A 67 -3.61 -10.14 -5.95
N GLY A 68 -4.52 -11.12 -5.96
CA GLY A 68 -5.23 -11.52 -7.17
C GLY A 68 -4.36 -12.30 -8.16
N ARG A 69 -4.83 -12.43 -9.40
CA ARG A 69 -4.13 -13.16 -10.47
C ARG A 69 -3.05 -12.32 -11.16
N ASP A 70 -3.20 -11.00 -11.09
CA ASP A 70 -2.22 -10.06 -11.63
C ASP A 70 -0.97 -10.06 -10.74
N ARG A 71 0.15 -10.53 -11.30
CA ARG A 71 1.43 -10.60 -10.59
C ARG A 71 2.04 -9.24 -10.31
N GLY A 72 1.52 -8.18 -10.92
CA GLY A 72 1.91 -6.79 -10.66
C GLY A 72 1.07 -6.12 -9.58
N HIS A 73 -0.11 -6.65 -9.22
CA HIS A 73 -1.01 -6.08 -8.23
C HIS A 73 -0.61 -6.47 -6.81
N TYR A 74 -0.39 -5.44 -5.99
CA TYR A 74 -0.03 -5.58 -4.58
C TYR A 74 -0.89 -4.65 -3.73
N GLU A 75 -0.93 -4.93 -2.43
CA GLU A 75 -1.59 -4.06 -1.45
C GLU A 75 -0.63 -3.75 -0.30
N ILE A 76 -0.71 -2.51 0.20
CA ILE A 76 -0.03 -2.08 1.42
C ILE A 76 -0.90 -2.48 2.60
N VAL A 77 -0.34 -3.26 3.52
CA VAL A 77 -1.05 -3.80 4.69
C VAL A 77 -0.19 -3.67 5.95
N PRO A 78 -0.73 -3.83 7.17
CA PRO A 78 0.08 -3.96 8.38
C PRO A 78 1.13 -5.07 8.27
N ARG A 79 2.29 -4.86 8.88
CA ARG A 79 3.40 -5.82 8.86
C ARG A 79 3.02 -7.12 9.55
N GLU A 80 2.37 -7.03 10.70
CA GLU A 80 1.96 -8.16 11.53
C GLU A 80 0.47 -8.10 11.89
N VAL A 81 -0.06 -9.23 12.36
CA VAL A 81 -1.41 -9.30 12.95
C VAL A 81 -1.46 -8.50 14.25
N ASN A 82 -2.64 -7.96 14.59
CA ASN A 82 -2.86 -7.25 15.86
C ASN A 82 -1.93 -6.05 16.11
N LEU A 83 -1.33 -5.49 15.05
CA LEU A 83 -0.32 -4.44 15.16
C LEU A 83 -0.92 -3.02 15.16
N LEU A 84 -1.85 -2.74 14.24
CA LEU A 84 -2.37 -1.38 14.00
C LEU A 84 -3.90 -1.38 14.02
N THR A 85 -4.50 -0.47 14.80
CA THR A 85 -5.91 -0.08 14.61
C THR A 85 -6.10 0.59 13.24
N TYR A 86 -7.35 0.84 12.83
CA TYR A 86 -7.62 1.56 11.58
C TYR A 86 -6.98 2.96 11.56
N GLU A 87 -7.06 3.68 12.68
CA GLU A 87 -6.49 5.02 12.83
C GLU A 87 -4.97 4.97 12.74
N GLN A 88 -4.33 4.07 13.50
CA GLN A 88 -2.87 3.90 13.45
C GLN A 88 -2.39 3.45 12.07
N TYR A 89 -3.15 2.60 11.39
CA TYR A 89 -2.85 2.23 10.00
C TYR A 89 -2.88 3.45 9.08
N GLN A 90 -3.88 4.33 9.23
CA GLN A 90 -3.92 5.58 8.47
C GLN A 90 -2.75 6.52 8.81
N GLU A 91 -2.34 6.60 10.08
CA GLU A 91 -1.17 7.38 10.49
C GLU A 91 0.12 6.86 9.85
N GLU A 92 0.32 5.53 9.80
CA GLU A 92 1.45 4.92 9.11
C GLU A 92 1.40 5.17 7.59
N LEU A 93 0.23 5.08 6.97
CA LEU A 93 0.06 5.40 5.56
C LEU A 93 0.44 6.86 5.25
N ASN A 94 0.15 7.80 6.15
CA ASN A 94 0.52 9.21 6.00
C ASN A 94 2.04 9.44 6.04
N LYS A 95 2.83 8.49 6.56
CA LYS A 95 4.30 8.56 6.60
C LYS A 95 4.93 8.12 5.27
N ILE A 96 4.18 7.50 4.37
CA ILE A 96 4.67 7.06 3.05
C ILE A 96 5.16 8.27 2.25
N LYS A 97 6.35 8.15 1.64
CA LYS A 97 6.85 9.14 0.70
C LYS A 97 6.78 8.58 -0.70
N ALA A 98 6.18 9.33 -1.61
CA ALA A 98 6.09 8.98 -3.01
C ALA A 98 6.28 10.22 -3.89
N VAL A 99 6.74 10.00 -5.12
CA VAL A 99 6.93 11.05 -6.13
C VAL A 99 6.17 10.68 -7.40
N LEU A 100 5.57 11.66 -8.07
CA LEU A 100 4.95 11.44 -9.37
C LEU A 100 6.05 11.05 -10.38
N GLU A 101 5.87 9.91 -11.04
CA GLU A 101 6.69 9.47 -12.16
C GLU A 101 5.99 9.88 -13.46
N GLU A 102 6.64 10.74 -14.24
CA GLU A 102 6.14 11.25 -15.53
C GLU A 102 6.06 10.16 -16.59
#